data_AF-A0A2P7TZT4-F1
#
_entry.id   AF-A0A2P7TZT4-F1
#
_cell.length_a   1.000
_cell.length_b   1.000
_cell.length_c   1.000
_cell.angle_alpha   90.00
_cell.angle_beta   90.00
_cell.angle_gamma   90.00
#
_symmetry.space_group_name_H-M   'P 1'
#
loop_
_entity.id
_entity.type
_entity.pdbx_description
1 polymer ?
#
loop_
_entity_poly.entity_id
_entity_poly.type
_entity_poly.pdbx_seq_one_letter_code
_entity_poly.pdbx_strand_id
1 'polypeptide(L)'
;MKELNIEDMVLVSGGVQWDKVGAGLGAVGIGLAAAAAAPVSVPVAVGANIFTFWGSVAIGDGLQEGNVIERTIGKPSLDKSGNDYGDGTGY
;
A
#
# COMPACT_ATOMS: atom_id res chain seq x y z
N MET A 1 -4.02 0.58 30.93
CA MET A 1 -3.90 0.69 29.46
C MET A 1 -2.79 -0.26 29.06
N LYS A 2 -3.02 -1.14 28.07
CA LYS A 2 -1.92 -1.95 27.53
C LYS A 2 -1.10 -1.03 26.61
N GLU A 3 0.21 -0.99 26.81
CA GLU A 3 1.10 -0.33 25.86
C GLU A 3 1.10 -1.15 24.57
N LEU A 4 0.80 -0.49 23.45
CA LEU A 4 0.87 -1.11 22.13
C LEU A 4 2.32 -1.02 21.67
N ASN A 5 2.95 -2.17 21.44
CA ASN A 5 4.25 -2.23 20.78
C ASN A 5 4.06 -1.98 19.27
N ILE A 6 5.12 -1.53 18.60
CA ILE A 6 5.18 -1.40 17.14
C ILE A 6 4.83 -2.74 16.46
N GLU A 7 5.16 -3.87 17.08
CA GLU A 7 4.79 -5.21 16.62
C GLU A 7 3.27 -5.44 16.60
N ASP A 8 2.55 -5.00 17.64
CA ASP A 8 1.09 -5.08 17.69
C ASP A 8 0.45 -4.16 16.65
N MET A 9 1.07 -3.01 16.39
CA MET A 9 0.63 -2.06 15.37
C MET A 9 0.81 -2.63 13.95
N VAL A 10 1.90 -3.36 13.69
CA VAL A 10 2.12 -4.07 12.43
C VAL A 10 1.13 -5.21 12.22
N LEU A 11 0.79 -5.95 13.30
CA LEU A 11 -0.20 -7.01 13.24
C LEU A 11 -1.58 -6.47 12.83
N VAL A 12 -1.98 -5.32 13.37
CA VAL A 12 -3.25 -4.67 13.04
C VAL A 12 -3.23 -4.05 11.63
N SER A 13 -2.09 -3.51 11.18
CA SER A 13 -1.98 -2.90 9.85
C SER A 13 -1.81 -3.92 8.72
N GLY A 14 -1.58 -5.20 9.05
CA GLY A 14 -1.26 -6.25 8.08
C GLY A 14 0.08 -5.98 7.39
N GLY A 15 1.04 -5.40 8.11
CA GLY A 15 2.30 -4.95 7.54
C GLY A 15 2.24 -3.60 6.85
N VAL A 16 1.10 -3.15 6.34
CA VAL A 16 1.00 -1.95 5.48
C VAL A 16 1.48 -0.68 6.17
N GLN A 17 2.30 0.10 5.47
CA GLN A 17 2.73 1.45 5.87
C GLN A 17 1.70 2.49 5.38
N TRP A 18 0.68 2.73 6.21
CA TRP A 18 -0.46 3.59 5.86
C TRP A 18 -0.11 5.07 5.69
N ASP A 19 0.99 5.53 6.28
CA ASP A 19 1.53 6.87 6.08
C ASP A 19 1.99 7.09 4.63
N LYS A 20 2.74 6.15 4.06
CA LYS A 20 3.14 6.17 2.65
C LYS A 20 1.96 6.04 1.70
N VAL A 21 1.04 5.12 2.01
CA VAL A 21 -0.19 4.93 1.22
C VAL A 21 -1.05 6.20 1.23
N GLY A 22 -1.21 6.83 2.40
CA GLY A 22 -1.96 8.08 2.54
C GLY A 22 -1.31 9.25 1.79
N ALA A 23 0.01 9.41 1.90
CA ALA A 23 0.75 10.43 1.16
C ALA A 23 0.63 10.22 -0.35
N GLY A 24 0.71 8.97 -0.80
CA GLY A 24 0.57 8.61 -2.22
C GLY A 24 -0.83 8.86 -2.77
N LEU A 25 -1.87 8.50 -2.01
CA LEU A 25 -3.28 8.81 -2.34
C LEU A 25 -3.50 10.32 -2.45
N GLY A 26 -2.93 11.11 -1.53
CA GLY A 26 -2.99 12.56 -1.57
C GLY A 26 -2.37 13.12 -2.86
N ALA A 27 -1.18 12.65 -3.23
CA ALA A 27 -0.50 13.07 -4.46
C ALA A 27 -1.30 12.68 -5.73
N VAL A 28 -1.86 11.47 -5.79
CA VAL A 28 -2.75 11.04 -6.89
C VAL A 28 -3.98 11.94 -6.98
N GLY A 29 -4.61 12.24 -5.85
CA GLY A 29 -5.78 13.11 -5.78
C GLY A 29 -5.49 14.52 -6.30
N ILE A 30 -4.33 15.09 -5.93
CA ILE A 30 -3.88 16.39 -6.44
C ILE A 30 -3.68 16.34 -7.97
N GLY A 31 -3.04 15.29 -8.47
CA GLY A 31 -2.84 15.11 -9.91
C GLY A 31 -4.15 15.03 -10.69
N LEU A 32 -5.12 14.23 -10.22
CA LEU A 32 -6.45 14.13 -10.83
C LEU A 32 -7.23 15.44 -10.75
N ALA A 33 -7.21 16.11 -9.60
CA ALA A 33 -7.90 17.39 -9.43
C ALA A 33 -7.32 18.46 -10.36
N ALA A 34 -6.00 18.51 -10.52
CA ALA A 34 -5.33 19.41 -11.44
C ALA A 34 -5.69 19.11 -12.91
N ALA A 35 -5.79 17.84 -13.28
CA ALA A 35 -6.21 17.43 -14.62
C ALA A 35 -7.69 17.77 -14.91
N ALA A 36 -8.56 17.67 -13.90
CA ALA A 36 -9.99 17.94 -14.04
C ALA A 36 -10.34 19.44 -14.04
N ALA A 37 -9.58 20.26 -13.31
CA ALA A 37 -9.91 21.67 -13.10
C ALA A 37 -9.36 22.63 -14.17
N ALA A 38 -8.40 22.22 -15.00
CA ALA A 38 -7.70 23.11 -15.91
C ALA A 38 -8.01 22.85 -17.40
N PRO A 39 -8.06 23.89 -18.26
CA PRO A 39 -7.93 23.67 -19.69
C PRO A 39 -6.61 22.95 -19.94
N VAL A 40 -6.64 21.83 -20.68
CA VAL A 40 -5.52 20.90 -20.86
C VAL A 40 -4.37 21.59 -21.60
N SER A 41 -3.58 22.37 -20.86
CA SER A 41 -2.32 22.92 -21.29
C SER A 41 -1.23 21.90 -20.97
N VAL A 42 -0.24 21.78 -21.86
CA VAL A 42 0.87 20.84 -21.70
C VAL A 42 1.51 20.90 -20.30
N PRO A 43 1.74 22.08 -19.69
CA PRO A 43 2.32 22.14 -18.35
C PRO A 43 1.46 21.50 -17.25
N VAL A 44 0.13 21.69 -17.31
CA VAL A 44 -0.78 21.12 -16.30
C VAL A 44 -0.89 19.61 -16.48
N ALA A 45 -0.96 19.13 -17.72
CA ALA A 45 -0.97 17.69 -18.00
C ALA A 45 0.31 17.01 -17.51
N VAL A 46 1.49 17.62 -17.73
CA VAL A 46 2.76 17.08 -17.24
C VAL A 46 2.79 17.07 -15.71
N GLY A 47 2.40 18.17 -15.06
CA GLY A 47 2.35 18.25 -13.60
C GLY A 47 1.43 17.18 -12.99
N ALA A 48 0.21 17.05 -13.52
CA ALA A 48 -0.75 16.05 -13.08
C ALA A 48 -0.20 14.62 -13.18
N ASN A 49 0.42 14.27 -14.31
CA ASN A 49 1.01 12.95 -14.52
C ASN A 49 2.17 12.68 -13.54
N ILE A 50 3.01 13.68 -13.25
CA ILE A 50 4.10 13.54 -12.28
C ILE A 50 3.53 13.25 -10.88
N PHE A 51 2.55 14.02 -10.43
CA PHE A 51 1.91 13.83 -9.12
C PHE A 51 1.23 12.46 -9.01
N THR A 52 0.50 12.04 -10.05
CA THR A 52 -0.15 10.72 -10.08
C THR A 52 0.85 9.58 -10.13
N PHE A 53 1.94 9.71 -10.89
CA PHE A 53 2.99 8.69 -10.97
C PHE A 53 3.67 8.48 -9.62
N TRP A 54 4.19 9.55 -9.00
CA TRP A 54 4.88 9.44 -7.71
C TRP A 54 3.96 9.05 -6.57
N GLY A 55 2.70 9.50 -6.60
CA GLY A 55 1.70 9.05 -5.64
C GLY A 55 1.43 7.54 -5.75
N SER A 56 1.39 7.01 -6.97
CA SER A 56 1.21 5.56 -7.21
C SER A 56 2.43 4.74 -6.75
N VAL A 57 3.64 5.26 -6.94
CA VAL A 57 4.88 4.64 -6.41
C VAL A 57 4.84 4.58 -4.88
N ALA A 58 4.50 5.68 -4.21
CA ALA A 58 4.42 5.71 -2.74
C ALA A 58 3.37 4.75 -2.17
N ILE A 59 2.23 4.58 -2.85
CA ILE A 59 1.24 3.55 -2.50
C ILE A 59 1.85 2.15 -2.65
N GLY A 60 2.53 1.89 -3.77
CA GLY A 60 3.21 0.62 -4.03
C GLY A 60 4.24 0.28 -2.95
N ASP A 61 5.10 1.23 -2.59
CA ASP A 61 6.11 1.05 -1.54
C ASP A 61 5.47 0.79 -0.19
N GLY A 62 4.41 1.54 0.16
CA GLY A 62 3.70 1.34 1.43
C GLY A 62 3.01 -0.02 1.56
N LEU A 63 2.57 -0.59 0.44
CA LEU A 63 1.99 -1.94 0.37
C LEU A 63 3.05 -3.05 0.30
N GLN A 64 4.15 -2.84 -0.43
CA GLN A 64 5.20 -3.85 -0.63
C GLN A 64 6.16 -3.96 0.54
N GLU A 65 6.64 -2.83 1.09
CA GLU A 65 7.49 -2.86 2.28
C GLU A 65 6.75 -3.42 3.48
N GLY A 66 5.44 -3.19 3.54
CA GLY A 66 4.59 -3.80 4.56
C GLY A 66 4.53 -5.33 4.47
N ASN A 67 4.44 -5.84 3.25
CA ASN A 67 4.46 -7.28 2.98
C ASN A 67 5.84 -7.93 3.32
N VAL A 68 6.95 -7.19 3.21
CA VAL A 68 8.28 -7.67 3.64
C VAL A 68 8.36 -7.82 5.17
N ILE A 69 7.71 -6.92 5.91
CA ILE A 69 7.61 -7.00 7.37
C ILE A 69 6.70 -8.17 7.79
N GLU A 70 5.58 -8.40 7.11
CA GLU A 70 4.70 -9.58 7.35
C GLU A 70 5.45 -10.91 7.11
N ARG A 71 6.34 -10.95 6.11
CA ARG A 71 7.22 -12.11 5.87
C ARG A 71 8.29 -12.32 6.95
N THR A 72 8.60 -11.27 7.74
CA THR A 72 9.73 -11.23 8.70
C THR A 72 9.26 -11.34 10.17
N ILE A 73 8.11 -10.75 10.54
CA ILE A 73 7.49 -10.85 11.89
C ILE A 73 6.70 -12.16 12.05
N GLY A 74 6.70 -12.98 11.00
CA GLY A 74 6.15 -14.31 11.00
C GLY A 74 4.79 -14.29 10.34
N LYS A 75 4.66 -15.17 9.34
CA LYS A 75 3.49 -16.04 9.37
C LYS A 75 3.33 -16.44 10.84
N PRO A 76 2.24 -16.09 11.58
CA PRO A 76 1.80 -17.04 12.57
C PRO A 76 1.76 -18.34 11.79
N SER A 77 2.43 -19.39 12.26
CA SER A 77 2.34 -20.69 11.62
C SER A 77 0.87 -20.90 11.28
N LEU A 78 0.51 -20.69 10.00
CA LEU A 78 -0.56 -21.39 9.35
C LEU A 78 -0.07 -22.80 9.58
N ASP A 79 -0.65 -23.36 10.62
CA ASP A 79 -0.87 -24.76 10.83
C ASP A 79 -0.08 -25.60 9.83
N LYS A 80 0.75 -26.51 10.35
CA LYS A 80 1.26 -27.62 9.55
C LYS A 80 0.12 -28.58 9.10
N SER A 81 -1.07 -28.08 8.80
CA SER A 81 -2.12 -28.72 8.04
C SER A 81 -2.21 -27.93 6.74
N GLY A 82 -1.63 -28.53 5.70
CA GLY A 82 -1.64 -27.99 4.37
C GLY A 82 -3.07 -27.87 3.89
N ASN A 83 -3.62 -26.66 4.00
CA ASN A 83 -4.84 -26.32 3.32
C ASN A 83 -4.54 -25.14 2.40
N ASP A 84 -3.95 -25.51 1.27
CA ASP A 84 -3.69 -24.67 0.12
C ASP A 84 -5.05 -24.32 -0.51
N TYR A 85 -5.74 -23.34 0.06
CA TYR A 85 -6.99 -22.79 -0.48
C TYR A 85 -6.74 -21.98 -1.77
N GLY A 86 -6.09 -22.57 -2.78
CA GLY A 86 -5.77 -21.84 -4.01
C GLY A 86 -5.18 -22.59 -5.19
N ASP A 87 -4.81 -23.88 -5.12
CA ASP A 87 -4.20 -24.56 -6.29
C ASP A 87 -5.01 -25.72 -6.88
N GLY A 88 -6.15 -26.07 -6.27
CA GLY A 88 -7.05 -27.08 -6.83
C GLY A 88 -6.46 -28.49 -6.88
N THR A 89 -5.50 -28.83 -6.02
CA THR A 89 -4.96 -30.20 -5.93
C THR A 89 -5.11 -30.81 -4.55
N GLY A 90 -6.30 -31.36 -4.26
CA GLY A 90 -6.54 -32.14 -3.05
C GLY A 90 -7.37 -33.40 -3.34
N TYR A 91 -6.71 -34.56 -3.30
CA TYR A 91 -7.31 -35.88 -3.06
C TYR A 91 -7.22 -36.21 -1.58
#